data_AF-A0A2E3CYG7-F1
#
_entry.id   AF-A0A2E3CYG7-F1
#
_cell.length_a   1.000
_cell.length_b   1.000
_cell.length_c   1.000
_cell.angle_alpha   90.00
_cell.angle_beta   90.00
_cell.angle_gamma   90.00
#
_symmetry.space_group_name_H-M   'P 1'
#
loop_
_entity.id
_entity.type
_entity.pdbx_description
1 polymer ?
#
loop_
_entity_poly.entity_id
_entity_poly.type
_entity_poly.pdbx_seq_one_letter_code
_entity_poly.pdbx_strand_id
1 'polypeptide(L)'
;MSFTKSAHVLCVLLMLLMAGPGFCGLRDPLSVELPELEVIDGASWYWAGRRMAVNNVPMSIKLFSYPGKPEDVKAYYLSLLKVKGHGKLSQKAIGDMAIIGFQLDGFQYSVQFSQQGDLVDGKIVVTPSPLNYRESKNTGLPLPPRSKVSSVVKSLEAGQRSESVTFETSLGVAHVLDFYASELLNDGWRRYSGSGDGDQGAVVSFQRGGELLQLNIKGLQGANSTFTQVLINWIK
;
A
#
# COMPACT_ATOMS: atom_id res chain seq x y z
N MET A 1 69.36 -16.70 8.49
CA MET A 1 68.57 -16.14 7.36
C MET A 1 67.09 -16.20 7.73
N SER A 2 66.45 -15.04 7.79
CA SER A 2 65.16 -14.79 8.46
C SER A 2 63.96 -15.04 7.52
N PHE A 3 63.07 -15.96 7.89
CA PHE A 3 61.76 -16.19 7.27
C PHE A 3 60.67 -15.51 8.13
N THR A 4 60.30 -14.26 7.83
CA THR A 4 59.25 -13.53 8.59
C THR A 4 58.23 -12.80 7.71
N LYS A 5 58.21 -13.01 6.38
CA LYS A 5 57.31 -12.26 5.48
C LYS A 5 55.97 -12.93 5.15
N SER A 6 55.70 -14.16 5.61
CA SER A 6 54.53 -14.94 5.15
C SER A 6 53.25 -14.77 5.99
N ALA A 7 53.34 -14.27 7.22
CA ALA A 7 52.18 -14.18 8.11
C ALA A 7 51.24 -13.00 7.79
N HIS A 8 51.76 -11.91 7.22
CA HIS A 8 50.98 -10.70 6.96
C HIS A 8 50.09 -10.81 5.71
N VAL A 9 50.48 -11.61 4.71
CA VAL A 9 49.69 -11.82 3.49
C VAL A 9 48.43 -12.66 3.76
N LEU A 10 48.54 -13.66 4.64
CA LEU A 10 47.40 -14.51 5.02
C LEU A 10 46.33 -13.73 5.79
N CYS A 11 46.75 -12.78 6.64
CA CYS A 11 45.84 -11.98 7.47
C CYS A 11 45.02 -10.97 6.64
N VAL A 12 45.58 -10.42 5.56
CA VAL A 12 44.87 -9.50 4.65
C VAL A 12 43.87 -10.24 3.77
N LEU A 13 44.21 -11.46 3.32
CA LEU A 13 43.30 -12.29 2.51
C LEU A 13 42.06 -12.74 3.31
N LEU A 14 42.21 -12.97 4.63
CA LEU A 14 41.10 -13.37 5.50
C LEU A 14 40.10 -12.21 5.75
N MET A 15 40.56 -10.96 5.77
CA MET A 15 39.67 -9.80 5.95
C MET A 15 38.86 -9.47 4.70
N LEU A 16 39.39 -9.76 3.50
CA LEU A 16 38.67 -9.57 2.23
C LEU A 16 37.53 -10.56 2.01
N LEU A 17 37.58 -11.75 2.63
CA LEU A 17 36.50 -12.75 2.55
C LEU A 17 35.31 -12.45 3.49
N MET A 18 35.48 -11.53 4.44
CA MET A 18 34.39 -11.08 5.34
C MET A 18 33.64 -9.86 4.81
N ALA A 19 34.13 -9.23 3.73
CA ALA A 19 33.40 -8.20 2.99
C ALA A 19 32.36 -8.85 2.06
N GLY A 20 31.45 -9.64 2.64
CA GLY A 20 30.29 -10.12 1.91
C GLY A 20 29.46 -8.94 1.43
N PRO A 21 28.78 -9.02 0.28
CA PRO A 21 27.86 -7.99 -0.16
C PRO A 21 26.83 -7.83 0.95
N GLY A 22 26.88 -6.69 1.64
CA GLY A 22 25.83 -6.29 2.57
C GLY A 22 24.56 -6.21 1.75
N PHE A 23 23.73 -7.25 1.83
CA PHE A 23 22.37 -7.19 1.35
C PHE A 23 21.68 -6.13 2.20
N CYS A 24 21.71 -4.88 1.74
CA CYS A 24 20.70 -3.90 2.10
C CYS A 24 19.37 -4.44 1.58
N GLY A 25 18.79 -5.39 2.32
CA GLY A 25 17.43 -5.85 2.10
C GLY A 25 16.55 -4.62 2.11
N LEU A 26 15.71 -4.47 1.08
CA LEU A 26 14.73 -3.41 1.04
C LEU A 26 13.92 -3.51 2.35
N ARG A 27 14.00 -2.49 3.20
CA ARG A 27 13.29 -2.48 4.48
C ARG A 27 11.80 -2.69 4.19
N ASP A 28 11.18 -3.65 4.88
CA ASP A 28 9.75 -3.90 4.75
C ASP A 28 8.98 -2.61 5.03
N PRO A 29 8.20 -2.07 4.06
CA PRO A 29 7.50 -0.81 4.27
C PRO A 29 6.51 -0.89 5.43
N LEU A 30 5.97 -2.06 5.76
CA LEU A 30 5.05 -2.23 6.90
C LEU A 30 5.75 -2.17 8.28
N SER A 31 7.09 -2.15 8.30
CA SER A 31 7.92 -1.98 9.52
C SER A 31 8.30 -0.52 9.81
N VAL A 32 7.89 0.41 8.95
CA VAL A 32 8.20 1.83 9.10
C VAL A 32 7.22 2.44 10.10
N GLU A 33 7.75 3.07 11.14
CA GLU A 33 6.95 3.80 12.12
C GLU A 33 6.70 5.21 11.60
N LEU A 34 5.42 5.56 11.49
CA LEU A 34 4.98 6.88 11.02
C LEU A 34 4.49 7.69 12.21
N PRO A 35 4.74 9.01 12.22
CA PRO A 35 4.22 9.88 13.25
C PRO A 35 2.70 9.92 13.19
N GLU A 36 2.06 9.99 14.35
CA GLU A 36 0.62 10.10 14.41
C GLU A 36 0.18 11.57 14.42
N LEU A 37 -0.93 11.83 13.73
CA LEU A 37 -1.65 13.09 13.82
C LEU A 37 -2.92 12.87 14.64
N GLU A 38 -3.16 13.81 15.56
CA GLU A 38 -4.34 13.86 16.40
C GLU A 38 -5.59 14.13 15.56
N VAL A 39 -6.73 13.63 16.03
CA VAL A 39 -8.05 13.91 15.47
C VAL A 39 -8.66 15.04 16.29
N ILE A 40 -9.39 15.95 15.64
CA ILE A 40 -10.13 17.01 16.31
C ILE A 40 -11.02 16.47 17.44
N ASP A 41 -11.05 17.18 18.57
CA ASP A 41 -11.87 16.82 19.72
C ASP A 41 -13.36 16.76 19.34
N GLY A 42 -14.08 15.81 19.93
CA GLY A 42 -15.50 15.58 19.64
C GLY A 42 -15.78 14.78 18.36
N ALA A 43 -14.77 14.46 17.54
CA ALA A 43 -14.93 13.55 16.43
C ALA A 43 -14.88 12.08 16.85
N SER A 44 -15.71 11.26 16.22
CA SER A 44 -15.53 9.81 16.21
C SER A 44 -14.46 9.44 15.17
N TRP A 45 -13.65 8.41 15.44
CA TRP A 45 -12.59 8.00 14.52
C TRP A 45 -12.21 6.53 14.65
N TYR A 46 -11.62 5.98 13.59
CA TYR A 46 -11.02 4.65 13.59
C TYR A 46 -9.85 4.57 12.60
N TRP A 47 -9.00 3.55 12.76
CA TRP A 47 -7.94 3.26 11.81
C TRP A 47 -8.51 2.54 10.59
N ALA A 48 -8.36 3.12 9.40
CA ALA A 48 -8.54 2.38 8.16
C ALA A 48 -7.30 1.57 7.79
N GLY A 49 -6.14 1.94 8.32
CA GLY A 49 -4.96 1.10 8.36
C GLY A 49 -3.78 1.82 9.00
N ARG A 50 -3.26 1.27 10.09
CA ARG A 50 -2.14 1.87 10.86
C ARG A 50 -0.79 1.58 10.23
N ARG A 51 -0.64 0.39 9.65
CA ARG A 51 0.55 -0.07 8.94
C ARG A 51 0.13 -0.50 7.54
N MET A 52 0.18 0.44 6.61
CA MET A 52 -0.11 0.18 5.20
C MET A 52 1.07 0.58 4.33
N ALA A 53 1.10 0.09 3.10
CA ALA A 53 1.99 0.58 2.07
C ALA A 53 1.27 0.57 0.72
N VAL A 54 1.39 1.66 -0.02
CA VAL A 54 0.87 1.75 -1.40
C VAL A 54 2.06 1.90 -2.32
N ASN A 55 2.20 0.98 -3.28
CA ASN A 55 3.34 0.92 -4.20
C ASN A 55 4.68 1.04 -3.46
N ASN A 56 4.85 0.28 -2.36
CA ASN A 56 6.04 0.30 -1.50
C ASN A 56 6.30 1.62 -0.74
N VAL A 57 5.37 2.58 -0.76
CA VAL A 57 5.41 3.79 0.07
C VAL A 57 4.59 3.53 1.34
N PRO A 58 5.21 3.51 2.53
CA PRO A 58 4.48 3.25 3.77
C PRO A 58 3.55 4.42 4.08
N MET A 59 2.38 4.09 4.62
CA MET A 59 1.39 5.07 5.00
C MET A 59 0.52 4.60 6.16
N SER A 60 -0.11 5.55 6.83
CA SER A 60 -1.17 5.31 7.81
C SER A 60 -2.39 6.13 7.45
N ILE A 61 -3.58 5.55 7.59
CA ILE A 61 -4.86 6.20 7.28
C ILE A 61 -5.79 6.09 8.50
N LYS A 62 -6.26 7.25 8.96
CA LYS A 62 -7.25 7.39 10.02
C LYS A 62 -8.49 8.06 9.42
N LEU A 63 -9.68 7.51 9.67
CA LEU A 63 -10.95 8.09 9.23
C LEU A 63 -11.62 8.73 10.43
N PHE A 64 -12.28 9.86 10.23
CA PHE A 64 -13.00 10.57 11.29
C PHE A 64 -14.33 11.14 10.78
N SER A 65 -15.25 11.33 11.71
CA SER A 65 -16.51 12.04 11.49
C SER A 65 -16.75 13.01 12.65
N TYR A 66 -16.89 14.29 12.32
CA TYR A 66 -16.97 15.39 13.28
C TYR A 66 -18.35 16.07 13.22
N PRO A 67 -19.09 16.16 14.34
CA PRO A 67 -20.38 16.86 14.38
C PRO A 67 -20.17 18.37 14.45
N GLY A 68 -20.09 19.02 13.29
CA GLY A 68 -19.84 20.46 13.19
C GLY A 68 -19.61 20.91 11.76
N LYS A 69 -18.74 21.91 11.56
CA LYS A 69 -18.53 22.53 10.25
C LYS A 69 -17.10 22.33 9.71
N PRO A 70 -16.88 22.32 8.38
CA PRO A 70 -15.57 22.17 7.77
C PRO A 70 -14.59 23.27 8.21
N GLU A 71 -15.10 24.45 8.52
CA GLU A 71 -14.32 25.58 9.04
C GLU A 71 -13.65 25.25 10.38
N ASP A 72 -14.34 24.51 11.26
CA ASP A 72 -13.82 24.11 12.57
C ASP A 72 -12.66 23.12 12.39
N VAL A 73 -12.86 22.10 11.54
CA VAL A 73 -11.85 21.11 11.16
C VAL A 73 -10.63 21.80 10.57
N LYS A 74 -10.85 22.74 9.65
CA LYS A 74 -9.79 23.54 9.03
C LYS A 74 -9.02 24.35 10.08
N ALA A 75 -9.72 25.07 10.95
CA ALA A 75 -9.11 25.92 11.96
C ALA A 75 -8.27 25.10 12.95
N TYR A 76 -8.78 23.95 13.39
CA TYR A 76 -8.07 23.01 14.25
C TYR A 76 -6.73 22.57 13.63
N TYR A 77 -6.76 21.98 12.43
CA TYR A 77 -5.52 21.48 11.82
C TYR A 77 -4.54 22.59 11.46
N LEU A 78 -5.02 23.75 10.98
CA LEU A 78 -4.11 24.88 10.73
C LEU A 78 -3.44 25.38 12.02
N SER A 79 -4.13 25.33 13.15
CA SER A 79 -3.57 25.71 14.46
C SER A 79 -2.57 24.67 14.97
N LEU A 80 -2.94 23.38 14.92
CA LEU A 80 -2.09 22.26 15.30
C LEU A 80 -0.77 22.27 14.52
N LEU A 81 -0.84 22.49 13.21
CA LEU A 81 0.33 22.48 12.34
C LEU A 81 1.25 23.69 12.57
N LYS A 82 0.68 24.87 12.89
CA LYS A 82 1.48 26.05 13.27
C LYS A 82 2.30 25.80 14.54
N VAL A 83 1.73 25.07 15.51
CA VAL A 83 2.42 24.72 16.76
C VAL A 83 3.54 23.70 16.52
N LYS A 84 3.36 22.76 15.59
CA LYS A 84 4.36 21.70 15.30
C LYS A 84 5.61 22.20 14.56
N GLY A 85 5.61 23.38 13.94
CA GLY A 85 6.82 24.02 13.42
C GLY A 85 6.71 24.63 12.01
N HIS A 86 7.86 25.03 11.45
CA HIS A 86 7.97 25.74 10.16
C HIS A 86 7.90 24.83 8.91
N GLY A 87 7.03 23.82 8.93
CA GLY A 87 6.83 22.94 7.79
C GLY A 87 6.17 23.65 6.59
N LYS A 88 6.20 22.99 5.42
CA LYS A 88 5.57 23.53 4.21
C LYS A 88 4.08 23.21 4.22
N LEU A 89 3.25 24.23 4.39
CA LEU A 89 1.79 24.13 4.33
C LEU A 89 1.27 24.27 2.89
N SER A 90 0.25 23.49 2.54
CA SER A 90 -0.52 23.60 1.30
C SER A 90 -2.01 23.42 1.59
N GLN A 91 -2.84 24.18 0.89
CA GLN A 91 -4.30 24.05 0.97
C GLN A 91 -4.84 23.96 -0.44
N LYS A 92 -5.77 23.03 -0.68
CA LYS A 92 -6.46 22.84 -1.96
C LYS A 92 -7.93 22.56 -1.71
N ALA A 93 -8.76 22.89 -2.68
CA ALA A 93 -10.16 22.50 -2.72
C ALA A 93 -10.42 21.77 -4.05
N ILE A 94 -11.18 20.67 -3.99
CA ILE A 94 -11.58 19.87 -5.17
C ILE A 94 -13.07 19.57 -5.00
N GLY A 95 -13.92 20.31 -5.72
CA GLY A 95 -15.36 20.30 -5.43
C GLY A 95 -15.62 20.72 -3.98
N ASP A 96 -16.40 19.93 -3.26
CA ASP A 96 -16.73 20.16 -1.84
C ASP A 96 -15.66 19.62 -0.88
N MET A 97 -14.60 19.00 -1.38
CA MET A 97 -13.51 18.45 -0.58
C MET A 97 -12.44 19.51 -0.31
N ALA A 98 -12.18 19.78 0.96
CA ALA A 98 -11.03 20.55 1.42
C ALA A 98 -9.85 19.60 1.70
N ILE A 99 -8.65 20.04 1.30
CA ILE A 99 -7.40 19.30 1.50
C ILE A 99 -6.36 20.22 2.16
N ILE A 100 -5.85 19.80 3.31
CA ILE A 100 -4.75 20.45 4.02
C ILE A 100 -3.54 19.50 3.97
N GLY A 101 -2.51 19.88 3.25
CA GLY A 101 -1.24 19.16 3.17
C GLY A 101 -0.15 19.86 3.96
N PHE A 102 0.67 19.12 4.69
CA PHE A 102 1.79 19.68 5.45
C PHE A 102 3.01 18.75 5.39
N GLN A 103 4.21 19.32 5.29
CA GLN A 103 5.45 18.56 5.29
C GLN A 103 6.34 19.00 6.46
N LEU A 104 6.70 18.04 7.33
CA LEU A 104 7.53 18.26 8.52
C LEU A 104 8.35 17.00 8.83
N ASP A 105 9.62 17.18 9.21
CA ASP A 105 10.54 16.12 9.65
C ASP A 105 10.63 14.92 8.72
N GLY A 106 10.59 15.15 7.41
CA GLY A 106 10.68 14.08 6.41
C GLY A 106 9.38 13.30 6.21
N PHE A 107 8.27 13.76 6.77
CA PHE A 107 6.93 13.21 6.57
C PHE A 107 5.99 14.20 5.88
N GLN A 108 5.00 13.68 5.19
CA GLN A 108 3.90 14.39 4.58
C GLN A 108 2.60 13.97 5.26
N TYR A 109 1.85 14.96 5.71
CA TYR A 109 0.54 14.85 6.34
C TYR A 109 -0.49 15.40 5.36
N SER A 110 -1.63 14.73 5.25
CA SER A 110 -2.76 15.19 4.45
C SER A 110 -4.05 14.96 5.23
N VAL A 111 -4.79 16.03 5.48
CA VAL A 111 -6.17 15.97 6.00
C VAL A 111 -7.10 16.31 4.86
N GLN A 112 -8.04 15.42 4.54
CA GLN A 112 -9.05 15.62 3.50
C GLN A 112 -10.42 15.48 4.13
N PHE A 113 -11.33 16.43 3.90
CA PHE A 113 -12.64 16.42 4.54
C PHE A 113 -13.68 17.18 3.70
N SER A 114 -14.95 16.85 3.91
CA SER A 114 -16.10 17.49 3.27
C SER A 114 -17.33 17.40 4.18
N GLN A 115 -18.29 18.30 4.02
CA GLN A 115 -19.60 18.20 4.69
C GLN A 115 -20.40 17.00 4.16
N GLN A 116 -21.03 16.25 5.05
CA GLN A 116 -21.95 15.13 4.79
C GLN A 116 -23.14 15.25 5.75
N GLY A 117 -24.24 15.87 5.30
CA GLY A 117 -25.37 16.20 6.17
C GLY A 117 -24.92 17.13 7.30
N ASP A 118 -25.16 16.75 8.56
CA ASP A 118 -24.74 17.50 9.76
C ASP A 118 -23.34 17.13 10.28
N LEU A 119 -22.64 16.25 9.56
CA LEU A 119 -21.30 15.76 9.92
C LEU A 119 -20.25 16.21 8.93
N VAL A 120 -19.01 16.33 9.37
CA VAL A 120 -17.83 16.47 8.52
C VAL A 120 -17.09 15.16 8.51
N ASP A 121 -17.16 14.45 7.40
CA ASP A 121 -16.39 13.23 7.20
C ASP A 121 -15.01 13.58 6.63
N GLY A 122 -13.99 12.93 7.15
CA GLY A 122 -12.63 13.16 6.70
C GLY A 122 -11.69 11.99 6.91
N LYS A 123 -10.51 12.14 6.32
CA LYS A 123 -9.40 11.22 6.44
C LYS A 123 -8.10 11.95 6.67
N ILE A 124 -7.28 11.36 7.53
CA ILE A 124 -5.91 11.77 7.80
C ILE A 124 -5.01 10.71 7.19
N VAL A 125 -4.08 11.16 6.34
CA VAL A 125 -3.07 10.31 5.72
C VAL A 125 -1.70 10.84 6.12
N VAL A 126 -0.82 9.93 6.58
CA VAL A 126 0.59 10.24 6.84
C VAL A 126 1.44 9.31 6.00
N THR A 127 2.42 9.87 5.31
CA THR A 127 3.42 9.14 4.52
C THR A 127 4.79 9.76 4.73
N PRO A 128 5.90 9.06 4.46
CA PRO A 128 7.18 9.72 4.30
C PRO A 128 7.16 10.69 3.13
N SER A 129 8.11 11.63 3.13
CA SER A 129 8.38 12.50 2.00
C SER A 129 8.88 11.66 0.81
N PRO A 130 8.47 11.98 -0.43
CA PRO A 130 8.86 11.24 -1.64
C PRO A 130 10.37 11.13 -1.85
N LEU A 131 11.17 12.04 -1.28
CA LEU A 131 12.63 12.01 -1.39
C LEU A 131 13.26 10.74 -0.78
N ASN A 132 12.56 10.09 0.16
CA ASN A 132 13.10 8.97 0.93
C ASN A 132 12.59 7.60 0.46
N TYR A 133 11.61 7.54 -0.46
CA TYR A 133 10.98 6.29 -0.87
C TYR A 133 10.81 6.24 -2.38
N ARG A 134 11.21 5.10 -2.96
CA ARG A 134 10.98 4.79 -4.36
C ARG A 134 9.72 3.93 -4.49
N GLU A 135 8.78 4.39 -5.30
CA GLU A 135 7.61 3.59 -5.65
C GLU A 135 8.04 2.28 -6.33
N SER A 136 7.41 1.19 -5.91
CA SER A 136 7.58 -0.13 -6.51
C SER A 136 6.24 -0.88 -6.48
N LYS A 137 5.91 -1.52 -7.61
CA LYS A 137 4.69 -2.31 -7.78
C LYS A 137 4.97 -3.81 -7.70
N ASN A 138 6.01 -4.19 -6.97
CA ASN A 138 6.38 -5.58 -6.78
C ASN A 138 5.37 -6.29 -5.87
N THR A 139 4.79 -7.36 -6.41
CA THR A 139 3.82 -8.22 -5.72
C THR A 139 4.42 -9.62 -5.52
N GLY A 140 3.97 -10.30 -4.46
CA GLY A 140 4.25 -11.73 -4.27
C GLY A 140 3.29 -12.66 -5.03
N LEU A 141 2.25 -12.11 -5.66
CA LEU A 141 1.24 -12.88 -6.41
C LEU A 141 1.73 -13.18 -7.83
N PRO A 142 1.45 -14.40 -8.36
CA PRO A 142 1.71 -14.70 -9.76
C PRO A 142 0.84 -13.78 -10.63
N LEU A 143 1.41 -13.26 -11.72
CA LEU A 143 0.71 -12.41 -12.66
C LEU A 143 0.62 -13.10 -14.02
N PRO A 144 -0.55 -13.07 -14.70
CA PRO A 144 -0.66 -13.54 -16.06
C PRO A 144 0.31 -12.79 -16.99
N PRO A 145 0.72 -13.39 -18.11
CA PRO A 145 1.54 -12.71 -19.11
C PRO A 145 0.93 -11.37 -19.55
N ARG A 146 1.80 -10.40 -19.87
CA ARG A 146 1.41 -9.06 -20.35
C ARG A 146 0.54 -8.26 -19.37
N SER A 147 0.61 -8.59 -18.09
CA SER A 147 -0.04 -7.80 -17.04
C SER A 147 0.68 -6.49 -16.79
N LYS A 148 -0.09 -5.42 -16.58
CA LYS A 148 0.39 -4.10 -16.17
C LYS A 148 -0.19 -3.76 -14.80
N VAL A 149 0.65 -3.78 -13.77
CA VAL A 149 0.22 -3.47 -12.41
C VAL A 149 -0.02 -1.97 -12.25
N SER A 150 -1.23 -1.60 -11.85
CA SER A 150 -1.61 -0.21 -11.58
C SER A 150 -1.35 0.15 -10.12
N SER A 151 -1.64 -0.76 -9.17
CA SER A 151 -1.46 -0.55 -7.74
C SER A 151 -1.14 -1.84 -6.99
N VAL A 152 -0.28 -1.73 -5.97
CA VAL A 152 -0.09 -2.76 -4.94
C VAL A 152 -0.29 -2.10 -3.58
N VAL A 153 -1.25 -2.60 -2.80
CA VAL A 153 -1.51 -2.17 -1.43
C VAL A 153 -1.15 -3.31 -0.51
N LYS A 154 -0.38 -3.05 0.54
CA LYS A 154 -0.06 -4.03 1.59
C LYS A 154 -0.52 -3.47 2.92
N SER A 155 -1.00 -4.32 3.82
CA SER A 155 -1.32 -3.91 5.20
C SER A 155 -0.90 -4.97 6.22
N LEU A 156 -0.75 -4.53 7.47
CA LEU A 156 -0.55 -5.38 8.64
C LEU A 156 -1.52 -4.95 9.74
N GLU A 157 -2.53 -5.78 9.98
CA GLU A 157 -3.62 -5.50 10.93
C GLU A 157 -3.78 -6.71 11.86
N ALA A 158 -3.80 -6.46 13.18
CA ALA A 158 -3.89 -7.53 14.19
C ALA A 158 -2.87 -8.70 14.01
N GLY A 159 -1.69 -8.40 13.46
CA GLY A 159 -0.66 -9.41 13.15
C GLY A 159 -0.87 -10.14 11.82
N GLN A 160 -2.00 -9.93 11.16
CA GLN A 160 -2.33 -10.49 9.86
C GLN A 160 -1.86 -9.58 8.73
N ARG A 161 -1.14 -10.15 7.76
CA ARG A 161 -0.71 -9.43 6.57
C ARG A 161 -1.74 -9.58 5.46
N SER A 162 -1.97 -8.49 4.73
CA SER A 162 -2.75 -8.54 3.50
C SER A 162 -2.03 -7.84 2.35
N GLU A 163 -2.37 -8.25 1.13
CA GLU A 163 -1.86 -7.69 -0.11
C GLU A 163 -3.00 -7.62 -1.13
N SER A 164 -3.27 -6.42 -1.61
CA SER A 164 -4.21 -6.16 -2.70
C SER A 164 -3.47 -5.68 -3.94
N VAL A 165 -3.77 -6.27 -5.08
CA VAL A 165 -3.12 -5.93 -6.35
C VAL A 165 -4.17 -5.61 -7.38
N THR A 166 -4.04 -4.45 -8.02
CA THR A 166 -4.82 -4.07 -9.19
C THR A 166 -3.92 -4.09 -10.42
N PHE A 167 -4.35 -4.80 -11.45
CA PHE A 167 -3.64 -4.82 -12.72
C PHE A 167 -4.60 -4.98 -13.90
N GLU A 168 -4.09 -4.70 -15.09
CA GLU A 168 -4.79 -4.88 -16.35
C GLU A 168 -4.02 -5.86 -17.23
N THR A 169 -4.71 -6.63 -18.05
CA THR A 169 -4.11 -7.54 -19.04
C THR A 169 -4.93 -7.58 -20.32
N SER A 170 -4.27 -7.91 -21.43
CA SER A 170 -4.92 -8.13 -22.72
C SER A 170 -5.62 -9.50 -22.82
N LEU A 171 -5.49 -10.36 -21.81
CA LEU A 171 -6.18 -11.66 -21.77
C LEU A 171 -7.67 -11.47 -21.46
N GLY A 172 -8.51 -12.35 -22.00
CA GLY A 172 -9.94 -12.41 -21.66
C GLY A 172 -10.18 -12.99 -20.26
N VAL A 173 -11.38 -12.76 -19.70
CA VAL A 173 -11.77 -13.18 -18.34
C VAL A 173 -11.52 -14.68 -18.11
N ALA A 174 -12.00 -15.54 -19.03
CA ALA A 174 -11.80 -16.99 -18.96
C ALA A 174 -10.31 -17.39 -18.87
N HIS A 175 -9.44 -16.76 -19.66
CA HIS A 175 -8.00 -17.07 -19.64
C HIS A 175 -7.33 -16.63 -18.33
N VAL A 176 -7.77 -15.51 -17.74
CA VAL A 176 -7.29 -15.08 -16.42
C VAL A 176 -7.74 -16.07 -15.34
N LEU A 177 -8.98 -16.54 -15.41
CA LEU A 177 -9.50 -17.56 -14.50
C LEU A 177 -8.71 -18.86 -14.59
N ASP A 178 -8.47 -19.37 -15.80
CA ASP A 178 -7.72 -20.60 -16.02
C ASP A 178 -6.28 -20.48 -15.52
N PHE A 179 -5.64 -19.33 -15.75
CA PHE A 179 -4.31 -19.04 -15.22
C PHE A 179 -4.28 -19.18 -13.69
N TYR A 180 -5.16 -18.48 -12.97
CA TYR A 180 -5.15 -18.54 -11.50
C TYR A 180 -5.64 -19.87 -10.95
N ALA A 181 -6.59 -20.54 -11.63
CA ALA A 181 -6.99 -21.89 -11.25
C ALA A 181 -5.79 -22.84 -11.34
N SER A 182 -5.04 -22.83 -12.44
CA SER A 182 -3.85 -23.66 -12.61
C SER A 182 -2.77 -23.34 -11.58
N GLU A 183 -2.33 -22.08 -11.50
CA GLU A 183 -1.23 -21.65 -10.61
C GLU A 183 -1.56 -21.93 -9.14
N LEU A 184 -2.75 -21.53 -8.68
CA LEU A 184 -3.11 -21.67 -7.27
C LEU A 184 -3.39 -23.12 -6.87
N LEU A 185 -4.03 -23.93 -7.72
CA LEU A 185 -4.24 -25.34 -7.43
C LEU A 185 -2.92 -26.11 -7.33
N ASN A 186 -1.94 -25.80 -8.18
CA ASN A 186 -0.61 -26.38 -8.12
C ASN A 186 0.13 -26.01 -6.81
N ASP A 187 -0.16 -24.82 -6.26
CA ASP A 187 0.37 -24.33 -4.98
C ASP A 187 -0.45 -24.78 -3.75
N GLY A 188 -1.35 -25.74 -3.93
CA GLY A 188 -2.14 -26.36 -2.86
C GLY A 188 -3.33 -25.53 -2.39
N TRP A 189 -3.68 -24.46 -3.09
CA TRP A 189 -4.93 -23.73 -2.83
C TRP A 189 -6.13 -24.56 -3.27
N ARG A 190 -7.29 -24.27 -2.70
CA ARG A 190 -8.57 -24.85 -3.10
C ARG A 190 -9.54 -23.74 -3.41
N ARG A 191 -10.33 -23.89 -4.48
CA ARG A 191 -11.43 -22.98 -4.76
C ARG A 191 -12.48 -23.11 -3.66
N TYR A 192 -12.79 -22.00 -3.00
CA TYR A 192 -13.77 -21.92 -1.91
C TYR A 192 -15.13 -21.47 -2.42
N SER A 193 -15.17 -20.48 -3.31
CA SER A 193 -16.41 -19.96 -3.89
C SER A 193 -16.19 -19.36 -5.28
N GLY A 194 -17.28 -19.11 -5.99
CA GLY A 194 -17.25 -18.45 -7.29
C GLY A 194 -18.61 -17.91 -7.72
N SER A 195 -18.61 -16.78 -8.41
CA SER A 195 -19.77 -16.19 -9.07
C SER A 195 -19.37 -15.44 -10.33
N GLY A 196 -20.35 -15.09 -11.16
CA GLY A 196 -20.14 -14.46 -12.47
C GLY A 196 -20.34 -15.43 -13.63
N ASP A 197 -20.30 -14.90 -14.86
CA ASP A 197 -20.49 -15.67 -16.09
C ASP A 197 -19.19 -16.29 -16.61
N GLY A 198 -18.03 -15.80 -16.16
CA GLY A 198 -16.72 -16.25 -16.63
C GLY A 198 -16.28 -15.63 -17.96
N ASP A 199 -17.17 -14.88 -18.62
CA ASP A 199 -16.94 -14.26 -19.93
C ASP A 199 -16.73 -12.75 -19.82
N GLN A 200 -17.62 -12.06 -19.11
CA GLN A 200 -17.58 -10.61 -18.88
C GLN A 200 -17.09 -10.27 -17.47
N GLY A 201 -17.29 -11.18 -16.51
CA GLY A 201 -16.76 -10.98 -15.18
C GLY A 201 -16.86 -12.21 -14.29
N ALA A 202 -16.00 -12.23 -13.28
CA ALA A 202 -16.00 -13.29 -12.30
C ALA A 202 -15.48 -12.79 -10.95
N VAL A 203 -16.05 -13.33 -9.88
CA VAL A 203 -15.50 -13.23 -8.53
C VAL A 203 -15.22 -14.63 -8.04
N VAL A 204 -13.97 -14.93 -7.73
CA VAL A 204 -13.55 -16.28 -7.32
C VAL A 204 -12.69 -16.19 -6.08
N SER A 205 -12.96 -17.04 -5.10
CA SER A 205 -12.16 -17.11 -3.88
C SER A 205 -11.47 -18.46 -3.77
N PHE A 206 -10.23 -18.43 -3.32
CA PHE A 206 -9.37 -19.57 -3.03
C PHE A 206 -8.93 -19.53 -1.58
N GLN A 207 -8.76 -20.70 -0.96
CA GLN A 207 -8.31 -20.84 0.41
C GLN A 207 -7.15 -21.84 0.50
N ARG A 208 -6.16 -21.56 1.34
CA ARG A 208 -5.09 -22.48 1.71
C ARG A 208 -4.74 -22.33 3.18
N GLY A 209 -5.12 -23.32 3.99
CA GLY A 209 -4.99 -23.22 5.44
C GLY A 209 -5.77 -22.02 5.99
N GLY A 210 -5.07 -21.09 6.66
CA GLY A 210 -5.64 -19.84 7.15
C GLY A 210 -5.66 -18.69 6.14
N GLU A 211 -5.06 -18.88 4.95
CA GLU A 211 -4.98 -17.85 3.92
C GLU A 211 -6.24 -17.82 3.05
N LEU A 212 -6.67 -16.61 2.66
CA LEU A 212 -7.79 -16.38 1.75
C LEU A 212 -7.36 -15.45 0.61
N LEU A 213 -7.63 -15.85 -0.63
CA LEU A 213 -7.36 -15.05 -1.81
C LEU A 213 -8.65 -14.88 -2.60
N GLN A 214 -9.08 -13.64 -2.81
CA GLN A 214 -10.25 -13.31 -3.62
C GLN A 214 -9.81 -12.55 -4.88
N LEU A 215 -10.25 -13.02 -6.03
CA LEU A 215 -10.10 -12.35 -7.32
C LEU A 215 -11.43 -11.73 -7.72
N ASN A 216 -11.37 -10.50 -8.19
CA ASN A 216 -12.45 -9.82 -8.89
C ASN A 216 -11.93 -9.46 -10.30
N ILE A 217 -12.54 -10.06 -11.31
CA ILE A 217 -12.12 -9.98 -12.70
C ILE A 217 -13.26 -9.36 -13.49
N LYS A 218 -12.95 -8.33 -14.28
CA LYS A 218 -13.92 -7.64 -15.11
C LYS A 218 -13.35 -7.38 -16.49
N GLY A 219 -14.04 -7.89 -17.51
CA GLY A 219 -13.81 -7.52 -18.90
C GLY A 219 -14.28 -6.08 -19.12
N LEU A 220 -13.45 -5.27 -19.76
CA LEU A 220 -13.73 -3.89 -20.09
C LEU A 220 -13.58 -3.68 -21.60
N GLN A 221 -14.51 -2.90 -22.16
CA GLN A 221 -14.44 -2.43 -23.53
C GLN A 221 -13.94 -0.98 -23.53
N GLY A 222 -12.75 -0.75 -24.07
CA GLY A 222 -12.26 0.58 -24.43
C GLY A 222 -12.69 0.95 -25.85
N ALA A 223 -12.46 2.20 -26.24
CA ALA A 223 -12.85 2.73 -27.55
C ALA A 223 -12.35 1.89 -28.75
N ASN A 224 -11.18 1.23 -28.63
CA ASN A 224 -10.58 0.41 -29.68
C ASN A 224 -9.91 -0.88 -29.16
N SER A 225 -10.19 -1.32 -27.93
CA SER A 225 -9.53 -2.49 -27.35
C SER A 225 -10.36 -3.15 -26.26
N THR A 226 -10.31 -4.47 -26.19
CA THR A 226 -10.76 -5.22 -25.02
C THR A 226 -9.59 -5.46 -24.08
N PHE A 227 -9.82 -5.26 -22.78
CA PHE A 227 -8.84 -5.61 -21.76
C PHE A 227 -9.58 -6.07 -20.51
N THR A 228 -8.89 -6.82 -19.67
CA THR A 228 -9.43 -7.32 -18.41
C THR A 228 -8.75 -6.58 -17.27
N GLN A 229 -9.55 -6.00 -16.39
CA GLN A 229 -9.08 -5.48 -15.11
C GLN A 229 -9.24 -6.55 -14.05
N VAL A 230 -8.21 -6.72 -13.23
CA VAL A 230 -8.18 -7.70 -12.14
C VAL A 230 -7.82 -6.97 -10.85
N LEU A 231 -8.62 -7.21 -9.82
CA LEU A 231 -8.33 -6.87 -8.43
C LEU A 231 -8.19 -8.17 -7.65
N ILE A 232 -7.06 -8.35 -6.99
CA ILE A 232 -6.82 -9.48 -6.08
C ILE A 232 -6.71 -8.93 -4.68
N ASN A 233 -7.33 -9.59 -3.71
CA ASN A 233 -7.15 -9.38 -2.29
C ASN A 233 -6.66 -10.68 -1.67
N TRP A 234 -5.48 -10.67 -1.07
CA TRP A 234 -4.87 -11.83 -0.42
C TRP A 234 -4.62 -11.54 1.05
N ILE A 235 -5.27 -12.30 1.92
CA ILE A 235 -5.10 -12.32 3.37
C ILE A 235 -4.24 -13.54 3.72
N LYS A 236 -3.14 -13.30 4.45
CA LYS A 236 -2.11 -14.30 4.80
C LYS A 236 -2.28 -14.84 6.21
#